data_AF-A0A7J5W8X8-F1
#
_entry.id   AF-A0A7J5W8X8-F1
#
_cell.length_a   1.000
_cell.length_b   1.000
_cell.length_c   1.000
_cell.angle_alpha   90.00
_cell.angle_beta   90.00
_cell.angle_gamma   90.00
#
_symmetry.space_group_name_H-M   'P 1'
#
loop_
_entity.id
_entity.type
_entity.pdbx_description
1 polymer ?
#
loop_
_entity_poly.entity_id
_entity_poly.type
_entity_poly.pdbx_seq_one_letter_code
_entity_poly.pdbx_strand_id
1 'polypeptide(L)'
;MNEQRPLTPQTKLGWWAVGLMIVAGTIMLLNGPLFMSGLVRLQGIGIPIYLGILGGSALGAALCSILAMTLKHDRAWLLYVPLAPALLIVLFLIGEFGSSLMGFGH
;
A
#
# COMPACT_ATOMS: atom_id res chain seq x y z
N MET A 1 -20.76 22.45 10.34
CA MET A 1 -20.23 21.73 11.52
C MET A 1 -18.94 21.05 11.10
N ASN A 2 -17.79 21.51 11.60
CA ASN A 2 -16.52 20.83 11.34
C ASN A 2 -16.46 19.58 12.22
N GLU A 3 -16.78 18.41 11.67
CA GLU A 3 -16.45 17.14 12.32
C GLU A 3 -14.93 17.04 12.45
N GLN A 4 -14.42 17.31 13.65
CA GLN A 4 -13.01 17.08 13.96
C GLN A 4 -12.74 15.58 13.93
N ARG A 5 -12.28 15.07 12.78
CA ARG A 5 -11.86 13.69 12.66
C ARG A 5 -10.59 13.47 13.47
N PRO A 6 -10.50 12.39 14.27
CA PRO A 6 -9.30 12.09 15.03
C PRO A 6 -8.11 11.89 14.08
N LEU A 7 -6.93 12.36 14.48
CA LEU A 7 -5.71 12.19 13.68
C LEU A 7 -5.26 10.72 13.69
N THR A 8 -5.38 10.06 14.84
CA THR A 8 -4.90 8.69 15.07
C THR A 8 -6.05 7.68 15.07
N PRO A 9 -5.81 6.44 14.61
CA PRO A 9 -6.80 5.38 14.71
C PRO A 9 -7.15 5.06 16.16
N GLN A 10 -8.42 4.77 16.41
CA GLN A 10 -8.90 4.35 17.74
C GLN A 10 -9.04 2.83 17.84
N THR A 11 -8.92 2.13 16.71
CA THR A 11 -9.15 0.69 16.61
C THR A 11 -7.86 -0.09 16.39
N LYS A 12 -7.79 -1.33 16.90
CA LYS A 12 -6.65 -2.23 16.65
C LYS A 12 -6.41 -2.45 15.16
N LEU A 13 -7.47 -2.60 14.36
CA LEU A 13 -7.38 -2.73 12.90
C LEU A 13 -6.75 -1.50 12.25
N GLY A 14 -7.10 -0.30 12.72
CA GLY A 14 -6.49 0.92 12.24
C GLY A 14 -4.99 0.99 12.55
N TRP A 15 -4.57 0.55 13.74
CA TRP A 15 -3.14 0.44 14.06
C TRP A 15 -2.40 -0.61 13.22
N TRP A 16 -3.05 -1.73 12.88
CA TRP A 16 -2.50 -2.70 11.92
C TRP A 16 -2.34 -2.08 10.52
N ALA A 17 -3.31 -1.30 10.05
CA ALA A 17 -3.20 -0.59 8.77
C ALA A 17 -2.00 0.35 8.74
N VAL A 18 -1.79 1.11 9.82
CA VAL A 18 -0.64 2.01 9.97
C VAL A 18 0.67 1.24 10.02
N GLY A 19 0.75 0.17 10.81
CA GLY A 19 1.95 -0.65 10.91
C GLY A 19 2.34 -1.28 9.57
N LEU A 20 1.39 -1.86 8.86
CA LEU A 20 1.63 -2.44 7.53
C LEU A 20 2.05 -1.38 6.50
N MET A 21 1.47 -0.18 6.57
CA MET A 21 1.86 0.94 5.72
C MET A 21 3.29 1.40 6.01
N ILE A 22 3.69 1.46 7.29
CA ILE A 22 5.07 1.79 7.67
C ILE A 22 6.05 0.75 7.14
N VAL A 23 5.72 -0.54 7.25
CA VAL A 23 6.55 -1.62 6.70
C VAL A 23 6.70 -1.48 5.19
N ALA A 24 5.59 -1.33 4.46
CA ALA A 24 5.61 -1.16 3.01
C ALA A 24 6.41 0.09 2.59
N GLY A 25 6.16 1.23 3.27
CA GLY A 25 6.86 2.48 3.02
C GLY A 25 8.36 2.39 3.29
N THR A 26 8.76 1.74 4.38
CA THR A 26 10.18 1.53 4.73
C THR A 26 10.87 0.68 3.67
N ILE A 27 10.23 -0.41 3.24
CA ILE A 27 10.74 -1.29 2.20
C ILE A 27 10.90 -0.53 0.87
N MET A 28 9.93 0.30 0.48
CA MET A 28 10.01 1.16 -0.71
C MET A 28 11.13 2.20 -0.62
N LEU A 29 11.28 2.86 0.54
CA LEU A 29 12.30 3.89 0.74
C LEU A 29 13.71 3.31 0.70
N LEU A 30 13.91 2.12 1.29
CA LEU A 30 15.19 1.42 1.28
C LEU A 30 15.51 0.87 -0.11
N ASN A 31 14.49 0.53 -0.91
CA ASN A 31 14.69 -0.01 -2.24
C ASN A 31 15.50 0.91 -3.17
N GLY A 32 15.17 2.20 -3.22
CA GLY A 32 15.85 3.13 -4.11
C GLY A 32 17.37 3.11 -3.92
N PRO A 33 17.87 3.42 -2.71
CA PRO A 33 19.31 3.39 -2.42
C PRO A 33 19.94 2.01 -2.54
N LEU A 34 19.26 0.94 -2.10
CA LEU A 34 19.84 -0.42 -2.09
C LEU A 34 19.98 -1.03 -3.49
N PHE A 35 18.99 -0.81 -4.36
CA PHE A 35 19.06 -1.26 -5.75
C PHE A 35 20.00 -0.38 -6.59
N MET A 36 20.00 0.94 -6.39
CA MET A 36 20.90 1.84 -7.14
C MET A 36 22.37 1.70 -6.73
N SER A 37 22.67 1.36 -5.48
CA SER A 37 24.04 1.11 -5.02
C SER A 37 24.59 -0.26 -5.44
N GLY A 38 23.74 -1.17 -5.92
CA GLY A 38 24.14 -2.54 -6.26
C GLY A 38 24.51 -3.41 -5.06
N LEU A 39 24.32 -2.91 -3.82
CA LEU A 39 24.59 -3.63 -2.56
C LEU A 39 23.71 -4.88 -2.41
N VAL A 40 22.49 -4.83 -2.94
CA VAL A 40 21.53 -5.95 -2.89
C VAL A 40 21.13 -6.34 -4.30
N ARG A 41 21.58 -7.53 -4.74
CA ARG A 41 21.11 -8.17 -5.97
C ARG A 41 20.13 -9.28 -5.62
N LEU A 42 18.84 -8.97 -5.64
CA LEU A 42 17.79 -9.98 -5.57
C LEU A 42 17.81 -10.80 -6.87
N GLN A 43 18.06 -12.11 -6.75
CA GLN A 43 18.06 -13.05 -7.86
C GLN A 43 17.19 -14.27 -7.52
N GLY A 44 16.62 -14.89 -8.56
CA GLY A 44 15.80 -16.10 -8.43
C GLY A 44 14.58 -15.91 -7.51
N ILE A 45 14.44 -16.79 -6.52
CA ILE A 45 13.31 -16.85 -5.58
C ILE A 45 13.21 -15.60 -4.67
N GLY A 46 14.28 -14.83 -4.53
CA GLY A 46 14.26 -13.61 -3.70
C GLY A 46 13.29 -12.54 -4.23
N ILE A 47 13.15 -12.41 -5.55
CA ILE A 47 12.29 -11.40 -6.19
C ILE A 47 10.81 -11.61 -5.86
N PRO A 48 10.20 -12.80 -6.08
CA PRO A 48 8.78 -12.99 -5.79
C PRO A 48 8.47 -12.91 -4.29
N ILE A 49 9.37 -13.33 -3.40
CA ILE A 49 9.20 -13.18 -1.94
C ILE A 49 9.19 -11.70 -1.57
N TYR A 50 10.16 -10.95 -2.09
CA TYR A 50 10.28 -9.52 -1.87
C TYR A 50 9.01 -8.78 -2.34
N LEU A 51 8.56 -9.05 -3.57
CA LEU A 51 7.33 -8.47 -4.11
C LEU A 51 6.09 -8.92 -3.34
N GLY A 52 6.06 -10.17 -2.86
CA GLY A 52 4.98 -10.70 -2.04
C GLY A 52 4.86 -10.00 -0.69
N ILE A 53 5.99 -9.72 -0.02
CA ILE A 53 6.00 -8.98 1.25
C ILE A 53 5.61 -7.52 1.01
N LEU A 54 6.19 -6.87 0.01
CA LEU A 54 5.89 -5.48 -0.31
C LEU A 54 4.42 -5.31 -0.73
N GLY A 55 3.97 -6.09 -1.70
CA GLY A 55 2.58 -6.06 -2.18
C GLY A 55 1.59 -6.51 -1.12
N GLY A 56 1.90 -7.59 -0.39
CA GLY A 56 1.05 -8.11 0.68
C GLY A 56 0.89 -7.13 1.84
N SER A 57 1.95 -6.43 2.23
CA SER A 57 1.87 -5.39 3.27
C SER A 57 1.09 -4.16 2.79
N ALA A 58 1.30 -3.70 1.55
CA ALA A 58 0.54 -2.58 0.99
C ALA A 58 -0.96 -2.89 0.85
N LEU A 59 -1.30 -4.05 0.28
CA LEU A 59 -2.69 -4.51 0.14
C LEU A 59 -3.34 -4.79 1.49
N GLY A 60 -2.61 -5.41 2.41
CA GLY A 60 -3.04 -5.65 3.79
C GLY A 60 -3.34 -4.34 4.52
N ALA A 61 -2.49 -3.31 4.36
CA ALA A 61 -2.70 -1.99 4.93
C ALA A 61 -4.00 -1.35 4.41
N ALA A 62 -4.22 -1.42 3.10
CA ALA A 62 -5.44 -0.91 2.47
C ALA A 62 -6.69 -1.66 2.96
N LEU A 63 -6.66 -2.98 3.01
CA LEU A 63 -7.76 -3.81 3.51
C LEU A 63 -8.07 -3.52 4.98
N CYS A 64 -7.06 -3.50 5.85
CA CYS A 64 -7.24 -3.16 7.26
C CYS A 64 -7.84 -1.76 7.43
N SER A 65 -7.45 -0.81 6.58
CA SER A 65 -8.01 0.54 6.58
C SER A 65 -9.48 0.57 6.18
N ILE A 66 -9.85 -0.11 5.08
CA ILE A 66 -11.24 -0.23 4.63
C ILE A 66 -12.09 -0.91 5.71
N LEU A 67 -11.60 -2.00 6.30
CA LEU A 67 -12.30 -2.73 7.36
C LEU A 67 -12.46 -1.88 8.62
N ALA A 68 -11.47 -1.09 9.01
CA ALA A 68 -11.58 -0.16 10.13
C ALA A 68 -12.64 0.92 9.87
N MET A 69 -12.68 1.49 8.66
CA MET A 69 -13.66 2.50 8.28
C MET A 69 -15.09 1.95 8.18
N THR A 70 -15.25 0.74 7.63
CA THR A 70 -16.57 0.16 7.34
C THR A 70 -17.17 -0.58 8.53
N LEU A 71 -16.38 -1.43 9.21
CA LEU A 71 -16.89 -2.28 10.30
C LEU A 71 -16.80 -1.61 11.67
N LYS A 72 -15.86 -0.68 11.86
CA LYS A 72 -15.65 -0.01 13.15
C LYS A 72 -16.00 1.48 13.12
N HIS A 73 -16.46 1.99 11.97
CA HIS A 73 -16.76 3.41 11.76
C HIS A 73 -15.61 4.36 12.17
N ASP A 74 -14.37 3.86 12.15
CA ASP A 74 -13.18 4.64 12.48
C ASP A 74 -12.85 5.53 11.28
N ARG A 75 -13.03 6.85 11.43
CA ARG A 75 -12.81 7.85 10.38
C ARG A 75 -11.53 8.64 10.60
N ALA A 76 -10.54 8.05 11.27
CA ALA A 76 -9.28 8.72 11.53
C ALA A 76 -8.56 9.11 10.22
N TRP A 77 -7.91 10.28 10.23
CA TRP A 77 -7.20 10.80 9.05
C TRP A 77 -6.09 9.85 8.57
N LEU A 78 -5.38 9.19 9.50
CA LEU A 78 -4.30 8.25 9.16
C LEU A 78 -4.76 7.05 8.32
N LEU A 79 -6.04 6.67 8.37
CA LEU A 79 -6.57 5.55 7.61
C LEU A 79 -6.67 5.86 6.11
N TYR A 80 -6.73 7.14 5.73
CA TYR A 80 -6.73 7.52 4.31
C TYR A 80 -5.35 7.41 3.65
N VAL A 81 -4.27 7.45 4.43
CA VAL A 81 -2.89 7.35 3.94
C VAL A 81 -2.62 6.04 3.19
N PRO A 82 -2.92 4.84 3.74
CA PRO A 82 -2.73 3.59 3.02
C PRO A 82 -3.70 3.39 1.85
N LEU A 83 -4.80 4.15 1.77
CA LEU A 83 -5.72 4.07 0.63
C LEU A 83 -5.13 4.75 -0.62
N ALA A 84 -4.36 5.82 -0.47
CA ALA A 84 -3.75 6.53 -1.60
C ALA A 84 -2.86 5.64 -2.49
N PRO A 85 -1.86 4.90 -1.96
CA PRO A 85 -1.04 4.01 -2.79
C PRO A 85 -1.86 2.84 -3.36
N ALA A 86 -2.83 2.31 -2.63
CA ALA A 86 -3.71 1.26 -3.14
C ALA A 86 -4.56 1.75 -4.32
N LEU A 87 -5.06 2.98 -4.26
CA LEU A 87 -5.82 3.60 -5.34
C LEU A 87 -4.95 3.82 -6.58
N LEU A 88 -3.68 4.22 -6.38
CA LEU A 88 -2.71 4.33 -7.47
C LEU A 88 -2.44 2.96 -8.14
N ILE A 89 -2.28 1.90 -7.35
CA ILE A 89 -2.12 0.54 -7.88
C ILE A 89 -3.33 0.14 -8.72
N VAL A 90 -4.55 0.40 -8.22
CA VAL A 90 -5.80 0.12 -8.97
C VAL A 90 -5.86 0.92 -10.26
N LEU A 91 -5.55 2.22 -10.23
CA LEU A 91 -5.51 3.05 -11.44
C LEU A 91 -4.47 2.57 -12.44
N PHE A 92 -3.29 2.17 -11.96
CA PHE A 92 -2.23 1.62 -12.80
C PHE A 92 -2.66 0.32 -13.48
N LEU A 93 -3.24 -0.61 -12.71
CA LEU A 93 -3.82 -1.85 -13.24
C LEU A 93 -4.90 -1.56 -14.29
N ILE A 94 -5.82 -0.64 -14.02
CA ILE A 94 -6.87 -0.26 -14.99
C ILE A 94 -6.24 0.33 -16.26
N GLY A 95 -5.22 1.18 -16.14
CA GLY A 95 -4.50 1.74 -17.28
C GLY A 95 -3.79 0.67 -18.11
N GLU A 96 -3.06 -0.24 -17.45
CA GLU A 96 -2.30 -1.31 -18.08
C GLU A 96 -3.21 -2.32 -18.79
N PHE A 97 -4.24 -2.83 -18.10
CA PHE A 97 -5.20 -3.76 -18.70
C PHE A 97 -6.11 -3.07 -19.72
N GLY A 98 -6.48 -1.82 -19.50
CA GLY A 98 -7.24 -1.02 -20.46
C GLY A 98 -6.48 -0.79 -21.77
N SER A 99 -5.18 -0.47 -21.68
CA SER A 99 -4.32 -0.31 -22.87
C SER A 99 -4.12 -1.62 -23.63
N SER A 100 -4.03 -2.74 -22.91
CA SER A 100 -3.92 -4.09 -23.50
C SER A 100 -5.20 -4.53 -24.22
N LEU A 101 -6.39 -4.14 -23.72
CA LEU A 101 -7.68 -4.38 -24.37
C LEU A 101 -7.91 -3.54 -25.63
N MET A 102 -7.29 -2.35 -25.72
CA MET A 102 -7.40 -1.46 -26.88
C MET A 102 -6.30 -1.68 -27.94
N GLY A 103 -5.42 -2.66 -27.76
CA GLY A 103 -4.39 -3.00 -28.75
C GLY A 103 -3.21 -2.02 -28.83
N PHE A 104 -3.06 -1.12 -27.86
CA PHE A 104 -1.88 -0.25 -27.73
C PHE A 104 -0.81 -0.90 -26.86
N GLY A 105 -0.48 -2.17 -27.12
CA GLY A 105 0.66 -2.84 -26.52
C GLY A 105 1.94 -2.50 -27.27
N HIS A 106 2.93 -1.95 -26.58
CA HIS A 106 4.32 -1.84 -27.07
C HIS A 106 4.98 -3.21 -27.19
#